data_AF-A0A7X7F1U5-F1
#
_entry.id   AF-A0A7X7F1U5-F1
#
_cell.length_a   1.000
_cell.length_b   1.000
_cell.length_c   1.000
_cell.angle_alpha   90.00
_cell.angle_beta   90.00
_cell.angle_gamma   90.00
#
_symmetry.space_group_name_H-M   'P 1'
#
loop_
_entity.id
_entity.type
_entity.pdbx_description
1 polymer ?
#
loop_
_entity_poly.entity_id
_entity_poly.type
_entity_poly.pdbx_seq_one_letter_code
_entity_poly.pdbx_strand_id
1 'polypeptide(L)'
;VTHEATHQMAGNTGLMPNRSGTPVWVAEGIATYFESPSEAAWAGIGGVNEERLKLYRGMAGDEEHAHIDFVVSDDVFMCIDPDQMVNAYGPSWALTHFLMAHHFDKLKQYYALLAERRAKGFKPFSAEENLALFKKVFGEDTDTLNAQWHQYMRTLKTDIEQIIDGDAN
;
A
#
# COMPACT_ATOMS: atom_id res chain seq x y z
N VAL A 1 10.07 -9.00 12.22
CA VAL A 1 11.42 -8.85 11.62
C VAL A 1 11.36 -8.60 10.12
N THR A 2 10.42 -9.24 9.39
CA THR A 2 10.24 -9.07 7.93
C THR A 2 9.97 -7.63 7.50
N HIS A 3 9.21 -6.85 8.29
CA HIS A 3 8.93 -5.44 8.01
C HIS A 3 10.21 -4.58 7.85
N GLU A 4 11.01 -4.45 8.91
CA GLU A 4 12.27 -3.66 8.84
C GLU A 4 13.30 -4.29 7.89
N ALA A 5 13.33 -5.62 7.76
CA ALA A 5 14.16 -6.27 6.77
C ALA A 5 13.78 -5.85 5.33
N THR A 6 12.49 -5.64 5.06
CA THR A 6 12.01 -5.16 3.75
C THR A 6 12.46 -3.72 3.50
N HIS A 7 12.36 -2.84 4.50
CA HIS A 7 12.92 -1.49 4.43
C HIS A 7 14.43 -1.49 4.13
N GLN A 8 15.19 -2.37 4.78
CA GLN A 8 16.64 -2.50 4.55
C GLN A 8 16.97 -3.03 3.15
N MET A 9 16.25 -4.05 2.67
CA MET A 9 16.44 -4.58 1.32
C MET A 9 16.07 -3.55 0.25
N ALA A 10 14.95 -2.83 0.41
CA ALA A 10 14.53 -1.80 -0.53
C ALA A 10 15.57 -0.67 -0.64
N GLY A 11 16.17 -0.27 0.49
CA GLY A 11 17.26 0.71 0.51
C GLY A 11 18.53 0.18 -0.17
N ASN A 12 18.97 -1.03 0.18
CA ASN A 12 20.24 -1.60 -0.31
C ASN A 12 20.21 -2.01 -1.78
N THR A 13 19.04 -2.33 -2.33
CA THR A 13 18.88 -2.72 -3.74
C THR A 13 18.63 -1.54 -4.67
N GLY A 14 18.49 -0.33 -4.12
CA GLY A 14 18.21 0.87 -4.88
C GLY A 14 16.76 0.98 -5.36
N LEU A 15 15.84 0.17 -4.82
CA LEU A 15 14.40 0.33 -5.03
C LEU A 15 13.89 1.61 -4.34
N MET A 16 14.43 1.89 -3.16
CA MET A 16 14.14 3.08 -2.35
C MET A 16 15.46 3.67 -1.82
N PRO A 17 16.36 4.13 -2.72
CA PRO A 17 17.74 4.48 -2.38
C PRO A 17 17.85 5.74 -1.51
N ASN A 18 16.78 6.54 -1.49
CA ASN A 18 16.69 7.76 -0.71
C ASN A 18 15.36 7.76 0.06
N ARG A 19 15.41 7.43 1.35
CA ARG A 19 14.22 7.44 2.23
C ARG A 19 13.48 8.79 2.19
N SER A 20 14.16 9.91 1.90
CA SER A 20 13.52 11.24 1.79
C SER A 20 12.74 11.48 0.49
N GLY A 21 12.90 10.63 -0.53
CA GLY A 21 12.21 10.77 -1.81
C GLY A 21 11.07 9.77 -2.05
N THR A 22 10.89 8.81 -1.14
CA THR A 22 9.87 7.75 -1.25
C THR A 22 8.66 8.13 -0.40
N PRO A 23 7.43 8.13 -0.97
CA PRO A 23 6.22 8.30 -0.16
C PRO A 23 6.13 7.24 0.93
N VAL A 24 5.64 7.62 2.11
CA VAL A 24 5.49 6.74 3.27
C VAL A 24 4.57 5.56 2.93
N TRP A 25 3.46 5.80 2.23
CA TRP A 25 2.54 4.71 1.82
C TRP A 25 3.24 3.63 0.99
N VAL A 26 4.23 4.01 0.17
CA VAL A 26 5.00 3.07 -0.66
C VAL A 26 5.91 2.22 0.20
N ALA A 27 6.66 2.86 1.11
CA ALA A 27 7.60 2.19 1.99
C ALA A 27 6.85 1.24 2.96
N GLU A 28 5.81 1.74 3.60
CA GLU A 28 5.02 0.95 4.55
C GLU A 28 4.15 -0.09 3.84
N GLY A 29 3.60 0.23 2.67
CA GLY A 29 2.79 -0.69 1.87
C GLY A 29 3.59 -1.90 1.40
N ILE A 30 4.81 -1.72 0.91
CA ILE A 30 5.66 -2.86 0.54
C ILE A 30 6.13 -3.63 1.78
N ALA A 31 6.52 -2.94 2.86
CA ALA A 31 6.98 -3.59 4.08
C ALA A 31 5.89 -4.47 4.69
N THR A 32 4.66 -3.98 4.72
CA THR A 32 3.49 -4.73 5.20
C THR A 32 3.03 -5.83 4.24
N TYR A 33 3.24 -5.69 2.93
CA TYR A 33 2.96 -6.76 1.96
C TYR A 33 3.87 -7.99 2.18
N PHE A 34 5.12 -7.77 2.58
CA PHE A 34 6.08 -8.83 2.92
C PHE A 34 6.03 -9.25 4.40
N GLU A 35 5.13 -8.69 5.21
CA GLU A 35 4.87 -9.24 6.55
C GLU A 35 4.30 -10.65 6.41
N SER A 36 4.89 -11.61 7.12
CA SER A 36 4.27 -12.93 7.27
C SER A 36 3.11 -12.78 8.25
N PRO A 37 1.87 -13.14 7.88
CA PRO A 37 0.77 -13.23 8.83
C PRO A 37 1.16 -14.20 9.95
N SER A 38 0.95 -13.80 11.21
CA SER A 38 1.30 -14.58 12.40
C SER A 38 0.56 -15.93 12.48
N GLU A 39 -0.61 -16.04 11.84
CA GLU A 39 -1.50 -17.20 11.93
C GLU A 39 -1.48 -18.15 10.73
N ALA A 40 -0.76 -17.80 9.65
CA ALA A 40 -0.81 -18.59 8.44
C ALA A 40 0.18 -19.77 8.49
N ALA A 41 -0.35 -20.99 8.53
CA ALA A 41 0.43 -22.23 8.47
C ALA A 41 1.33 -22.33 7.22
N TRP A 42 1.03 -21.56 6.16
CA TRP A 42 1.77 -21.55 4.91
C TRP A 42 1.56 -20.28 4.06
N ALA A 43 1.45 -19.09 4.65
CA ALA A 43 1.41 -17.88 3.83
C ALA A 43 2.79 -17.60 3.24
N GLY A 44 2.96 -17.98 1.97
CA GLY A 44 4.01 -17.42 1.13
C GLY A 44 3.91 -15.88 1.09
N ILE A 45 4.97 -15.25 0.61
CA ILE A 45 4.99 -13.82 0.30
C ILE A 45 3.72 -13.43 -0.47
N GLY A 46 3.04 -12.36 -0.02
CA GLY A 46 1.81 -11.86 -0.65
C GLY A 46 0.50 -12.49 -0.16
N GLY A 47 0.56 -13.35 0.86
CA GLY A 47 -0.62 -13.82 1.59
C GLY A 47 -1.43 -12.67 2.21
N VAL A 48 -2.69 -12.94 2.52
CA VAL A 48 -3.59 -11.94 3.12
C VAL A 48 -3.21 -11.72 4.58
N ASN A 49 -2.79 -10.50 4.91
CA ASN A 49 -2.52 -10.10 6.29
C ASN A 49 -3.84 -9.65 6.95
N GLU A 50 -4.37 -10.47 7.85
CA GLU A 50 -5.66 -10.24 8.50
C GLU A 50 -5.72 -8.92 9.27
N GLU A 51 -4.65 -8.57 10.00
CA GLU A 51 -4.60 -7.31 10.75
C GLU A 51 -4.69 -6.10 9.82
N ARG A 52 -3.96 -6.12 8.70
CA ARG A 52 -3.98 -5.03 7.71
C ARG A 52 -5.31 -4.97 6.96
N LEU A 53 -5.89 -6.12 6.63
CA LEU A 53 -7.21 -6.19 6.01
C LEU A 53 -8.30 -5.64 6.94
N LYS A 54 -8.22 -5.92 8.24
CA LYS A 54 -9.15 -5.37 9.24
C LYS A 54 -9.04 -3.86 9.34
N LEU A 55 -7.82 -3.30 9.38
CA LEU A 55 -7.59 -1.85 9.38
C LEU A 55 -8.17 -1.20 8.11
N TYR A 56 -7.89 -1.79 6.95
CA TYR A 56 -8.47 -1.32 5.68
C TYR A 56 -10.00 -1.34 5.70
N ARG A 57 -10.62 -2.46 6.09
CA ARG A 57 -12.08 -2.60 6.16
C ARG A 57 -12.70 -1.60 7.14
N GLY A 58 -12.01 -1.26 8.23
CA GLY A 58 -12.42 -0.23 9.18
C GLY A 58 -12.42 1.19 8.59
N MET A 59 -11.51 1.47 7.65
CA MET A 59 -11.44 2.77 6.95
C MET A 59 -12.33 2.82 5.69
N ALA A 60 -12.62 1.69 5.05
CA ALA A 60 -13.28 1.65 3.74
C ALA A 60 -14.70 2.25 3.70
N GLY A 61 -15.32 2.53 4.85
CA GLY A 61 -16.59 3.26 4.94
C GLY A 61 -16.45 4.79 4.92
N ASP A 62 -15.21 5.30 5.02
CA ASP A 62 -14.87 6.71 4.91
C ASP A 62 -14.38 6.99 3.49
N GLU A 63 -15.30 7.42 2.61
CA GLU A 63 -15.02 7.59 1.18
C GLU A 63 -13.92 8.64 0.90
N GLU A 64 -13.73 9.61 1.81
CA GLU A 64 -12.70 10.64 1.66
C GLU A 64 -11.32 10.08 2.00
N HIS A 65 -11.17 9.50 3.20
CA HIS A 65 -9.87 9.02 3.70
C HIS A 65 -9.47 7.64 3.14
N ALA A 66 -10.41 6.91 2.53
CA ALA A 66 -10.13 5.65 1.86
C ALA A 66 -9.98 5.80 0.34
N HIS A 67 -10.04 7.02 -0.22
CA HIS A 67 -9.81 7.25 -1.64
C HIS A 67 -8.35 7.04 -2.03
N ILE A 68 -8.09 6.47 -3.20
CA ILE A 68 -6.73 6.23 -3.69
C ILE A 68 -5.88 7.52 -3.72
N ASP A 69 -6.47 8.66 -4.10
CA ASP A 69 -5.77 9.95 -4.15
C ASP A 69 -5.24 10.37 -2.76
N PHE A 70 -5.99 10.10 -1.69
CA PHE A 70 -5.59 10.39 -0.30
C PHE A 70 -4.42 9.51 0.18
N VAL A 71 -4.38 8.26 -0.29
CA VAL A 71 -3.26 7.35 -0.02
C VAL A 71 -2.03 7.77 -0.82
N VAL A 72 -2.17 7.98 -2.12
CA VAL A 72 -1.02 8.20 -3.01
C VAL A 72 -0.41 9.60 -2.88
N SER A 73 -1.16 10.57 -2.37
CA SER A 73 -0.64 11.89 -1.97
C SER A 73 0.19 11.84 -0.68
N ASP A 74 0.17 10.71 0.04
CA ASP A 74 0.72 10.52 1.38
C ASP A 74 -0.11 11.19 2.51
N ASP A 75 -1.24 11.81 2.19
CA ASP A 75 -2.12 12.47 3.18
C ASP A 75 -2.65 11.47 4.22
N VAL A 76 -2.75 10.19 3.86
CA VAL A 76 -3.07 9.11 4.80
C VAL A 76 -2.13 9.03 6.01
N PHE A 77 -0.89 9.52 5.88
CA PHE A 77 0.05 9.66 7.00
C PHE A 77 0.22 11.12 7.46
N MET A 78 0.01 12.11 6.58
CA MET A 78 0.29 13.52 6.88
C MET A 78 -0.90 14.27 7.49
N CYS A 79 -2.12 13.82 7.24
CA CYS A 79 -3.37 14.50 7.59
C CYS A 79 -4.20 13.75 8.64
N ILE A 80 -3.73 12.60 9.12
CA ILE A 80 -4.37 11.83 10.19
C ILE A 80 -3.83 12.22 11.58
N ASP A 81 -4.67 12.09 12.60
CA ASP A 81 -4.25 12.25 14.00
C ASP A 81 -3.09 11.27 14.32
N PRO A 82 -1.99 11.73 14.95
CA PRO A 82 -0.90 10.86 15.38
C PRO A 82 -1.36 9.63 16.17
N ASP A 83 -2.39 9.75 17.00
CA ASP A 83 -2.94 8.63 17.79
C ASP A 83 -3.67 7.59 16.91
N GLN A 84 -3.98 7.94 15.67
CA GLN A 84 -4.65 7.11 14.66
C GLN A 84 -3.73 6.67 13.52
N MET A 85 -2.43 7.00 13.57
CA MET A 85 -1.47 6.71 12.50
C MET A 85 -1.36 5.20 12.16
N VAL A 86 -1.68 4.32 13.11
CA VAL A 86 -1.75 2.86 12.87
C VAL A 86 -2.77 2.49 11.80
N ASN A 87 -3.83 3.28 11.61
CA ASN A 87 -4.86 3.01 10.62
C ASN A 87 -4.33 3.19 9.20
N ALA A 88 -3.37 4.10 8.97
CA ALA A 88 -2.80 4.39 7.65
C ALA A 88 -2.08 3.19 6.99
N TYR A 89 -1.63 2.23 7.81
CA TYR A 89 -1.03 0.98 7.32
C TYR A 89 -2.03 0.09 6.57
N GLY A 90 -3.32 0.13 6.95
CA GLY A 90 -4.38 -0.63 6.29
C GLY A 90 -4.53 -0.32 4.80
N PRO A 91 -4.88 0.93 4.41
CA PRO A 91 -4.99 1.32 3.01
C PRO A 91 -3.65 1.26 2.26
N SER A 92 -2.52 1.52 2.91
CA SER A 92 -1.19 1.39 2.27
C SER A 92 -0.88 -0.05 1.86
N TRP A 93 -1.13 -1.00 2.76
CA TRP A 93 -1.04 -2.43 2.49
C TRP A 93 -2.04 -2.85 1.40
N ALA A 94 -3.31 -2.47 1.54
CA ALA A 94 -4.38 -2.86 0.64
C ALA A 94 -4.14 -2.36 -0.79
N LEU A 95 -3.69 -1.12 -0.94
CA LEU A 95 -3.35 -0.55 -2.25
C LEU A 95 -2.15 -1.30 -2.85
N THR A 96 -1.11 -1.54 -2.07
CA THR A 96 0.06 -2.32 -2.53
C THR A 96 -0.35 -3.72 -2.97
N HIS A 97 -1.22 -4.40 -2.22
CA HIS A 97 -1.72 -5.73 -2.53
C HIS A 97 -2.49 -5.75 -3.85
N PHE A 98 -3.41 -4.80 -4.05
CA PHE A 98 -4.14 -4.61 -5.31
C PHE A 98 -3.22 -4.34 -6.49
N LEU A 99 -2.25 -3.42 -6.34
CA LEU A 99 -1.33 -3.07 -7.42
C LEU A 99 -0.38 -4.23 -7.76
N MET A 100 0.05 -5.02 -6.78
CA MET A 100 0.81 -6.25 -7.01
C MET A 100 -0.02 -7.28 -7.80
N ALA A 101 -1.30 -7.46 -7.45
CA ALA A 101 -2.18 -8.44 -8.08
C ALA A 101 -2.61 -8.06 -9.50
N HIS A 102 -2.91 -6.78 -9.75
CA HIS A 102 -3.58 -6.33 -10.99
C HIS A 102 -2.76 -5.37 -11.84
N HIS A 103 -1.72 -4.75 -11.29
CA HIS A 103 -0.97 -3.68 -11.96
C HIS A 103 0.55 -3.79 -11.78
N PHE A 104 1.08 -5.02 -11.65
CA PHE A 104 2.48 -5.27 -11.29
C PHE A 104 3.51 -4.54 -12.18
N ASP A 105 3.31 -4.54 -13.51
CA ASP A 105 4.22 -3.87 -14.43
C ASP A 105 4.22 -2.34 -14.25
N LYS A 106 3.05 -1.75 -14.01
CA LYS A 106 2.91 -0.33 -13.68
C LYS A 106 3.52 -0.01 -12.31
N LEU A 107 3.34 -0.88 -11.31
CA LEU A 107 3.94 -0.73 -9.99
C LEU A 107 5.47 -0.74 -10.06
N LYS A 108 6.07 -1.68 -10.80
CA LYS A 108 7.51 -1.69 -11.06
C LYS A 108 7.99 -0.40 -11.74
N GLN A 109 7.27 0.08 -12.74
CA GLN A 109 7.59 1.34 -13.42
C GLN A 109 7.51 2.53 -12.45
N TYR A 110 6.46 2.58 -11.62
CA TYR A 110 6.29 3.63 -10.61
C TYR A 110 7.44 3.63 -9.60
N TYR A 111 7.82 2.46 -9.08
CA TYR A 111 8.97 2.33 -8.17
C TYR A 111 10.29 2.73 -8.83
N ALA A 112 10.50 2.40 -10.10
CA ALA A 112 11.69 2.85 -10.83
C ALA A 112 11.75 4.39 -10.92
N LEU A 113 10.62 5.04 -11.23
CA LEU A 113 10.55 6.51 -11.27
C LEU A 113 10.73 7.14 -9.88
N LEU A 114 10.24 6.51 -8.81
CA LEU A 114 10.51 6.93 -7.44
C LEU A 114 11.99 6.81 -7.09
N ALA A 115 12.67 5.74 -7.51
CA ALA A 115 14.11 5.56 -7.27
C ALA A 115 14.96 6.63 -7.97
N GLU A 116 14.49 7.14 -9.12
CA GLU A 116 15.13 8.24 -9.85
C GLU A 116 14.91 9.62 -9.21
N ARG A 117 13.91 9.76 -8.32
CA ARG A 117 13.64 11.02 -7.64
C ARG A 117 14.79 11.41 -6.73
N ARG A 118 15.42 12.54 -7.06
CA ARG A 118 16.37 13.22 -6.18
C ARG A 118 15.65 14.33 -5.45
N ALA A 119 15.50 14.19 -4.13
CA ALA A 119 15.04 15.27 -3.28
C ALA A 119 15.98 16.48 -3.46
N LYS A 120 15.42 17.69 -3.60
CA LYS A 120 16.20 18.94 -3.60
C LYS A 120 16.52 19.29 -2.13
N GLY A 121 17.56 18.66 -1.57
CA GLY A 121 17.88 18.75 -0.15
C GLY A 121 17.09 17.75 0.70
N PHE A 122 16.71 18.12 1.91
CA PHE A 122 15.98 17.25 2.86
C PHE A 122 14.44 17.38 2.79
N LYS A 123 13.91 18.03 1.77
CA LYS A 123 12.46 18.23 1.66
C LYS A 123 11.79 17.02 0.99
N PRO A 124 10.76 16.43 1.61
CA PRO A 124 9.92 15.44 0.93
C PRO A 124 9.18 16.10 -0.25
N PHE A 125 8.73 15.27 -1.18
CA PHE A 125 7.87 15.70 -2.29
C PHE A 125 6.49 16.10 -1.77
N SER A 126 5.85 17.08 -2.42
CA SER A 126 4.50 17.51 -2.04
C SER A 126 3.44 16.47 -2.40
N ALA A 127 2.26 16.59 -1.78
CA ALA A 127 1.08 15.80 -2.11
C ALA A 127 0.77 15.83 -3.63
N GLU A 128 0.83 17.02 -4.24
CA GLU A 128 0.60 17.21 -5.67
C GLU A 128 1.67 16.53 -6.52
N GLU A 129 2.95 16.59 -6.11
CA GLU A 129 4.04 15.92 -6.81
C GLU A 129 3.88 14.39 -6.76
N ASN A 130 3.47 13.84 -5.61
CA ASN A 130 3.24 12.40 -5.44
C ASN A 130 2.06 11.93 -6.30
N LEU A 131 0.94 12.64 -6.24
CA LEU A 131 -0.25 12.35 -7.03
C LEU A 131 0.03 12.44 -8.54
N ALA A 132 0.74 13.48 -8.99
CA ALA A 132 1.07 13.66 -10.41
C ALA A 132 1.95 12.53 -10.94
N LEU A 133 2.93 12.06 -10.17
CA LEU A 133 3.75 10.92 -10.59
C LEU A 133 2.95 9.62 -10.64
N PHE A 134 2.03 9.42 -9.68
CA PHE A 134 1.15 8.27 -9.69
C PHE A 134 0.25 8.28 -10.94
N LYS A 135 -0.44 9.40 -11.21
CA LYS A 135 -1.31 9.56 -12.39
C LYS A 135 -0.55 9.39 -13.71
N LYS A 136 0.70 9.83 -13.79
CA LYS A 136 1.57 9.59 -14.95
C LYS A 136 1.75 8.10 -15.30
N VAL A 137 1.73 7.21 -14.31
CA VAL A 137 1.95 5.76 -14.50
C VAL A 137 0.63 4.99 -14.56
N PHE A 138 -0.32 5.33 -13.69
CA PHE A 138 -1.55 4.58 -13.54
C PHE A 138 -2.71 5.11 -14.40
N GLY A 139 -2.70 6.39 -14.75
CA GLY A 139 -3.73 7.09 -15.51
C GLY A 139 -4.33 8.26 -14.71
N GLU A 140 -4.95 9.21 -15.41
CA GLU A 140 -5.61 10.37 -14.80
C GLU A 140 -6.96 10.03 -14.15
N ASP A 141 -7.61 8.96 -14.61
CA ASP A 141 -8.90 8.46 -14.09
C ASP A 141 -8.67 7.62 -12.82
N THR A 142 -8.40 8.32 -11.71
CA THR A 142 -8.20 7.67 -10.41
C THR A 142 -9.50 7.19 -9.78
N ASP A 143 -10.65 7.74 -10.15
CA ASP A 143 -11.97 7.29 -9.67
C ASP A 143 -12.27 5.85 -10.11
N THR A 144 -12.02 5.54 -11.39
CA THR A 144 -12.18 4.18 -11.90
C THR A 144 -11.21 3.21 -11.21
N LEU A 145 -9.96 3.62 -11.02
CA LEU A 145 -8.96 2.80 -10.33
C LEU A 145 -9.32 2.58 -8.85
N ASN A 146 -9.85 3.61 -8.19
CA ASN A 146 -10.34 3.55 -6.82
C ASN A 146 -11.49 2.54 -6.70
N ALA A 147 -12.47 2.60 -7.60
CA ALA A 147 -13.59 1.67 -7.64
C ALA A 147 -13.12 0.21 -7.83
N GLN A 148 -12.17 -0.01 -8.73
CA GLN A 148 -11.55 -1.33 -8.97
C GLN A 148 -10.82 -1.83 -7.73
N TRP A 149 -10.06 -0.96 -7.06
CA TRP A 149 -9.35 -1.29 -5.84
C TRP A 149 -10.32 -1.72 -4.73
N HIS A 150 -11.35 -0.93 -4.43
CA HIS A 150 -12.35 -1.30 -3.42
C HIS A 150 -13.13 -2.55 -3.81
N GLN A 151 -13.43 -2.75 -5.09
CA GLN A 151 -14.07 -3.98 -5.56
C GLN A 151 -13.20 -5.21 -5.30
N TYR A 152 -11.92 -5.14 -5.64
CA TYR A 152 -10.96 -6.21 -5.36
C TYR A 152 -10.88 -6.52 -3.86
N MET A 153 -10.73 -5.48 -3.02
CA MET A 153 -10.57 -5.68 -1.58
C MET A 153 -11.82 -6.28 -0.91
N ARG A 154 -13.02 -6.06 -1.45
CA ARG A 154 -14.24 -6.75 -0.99
C ARG A 154 -14.23 -8.25 -1.26
N THR A 155 -13.48 -8.71 -2.25
CA THR A 155 -13.37 -10.14 -2.58
C THR A 155 -12.26 -10.85 -1.82
N LEU A 156 -11.32 -10.08 -1.24
CA LEU A 156 -10.16 -10.62 -0.57
C LEU A 156 -10.57 -11.23 0.79
N LYS A 157 -10.22 -12.51 0.98
CA LYS A 157 -10.53 -13.30 2.17
C LYS A 157 -9.27 -13.84 2.83
N THR A 158 -9.23 -13.83 4.16
CA THR A 158 -8.16 -14.51 4.91
C THR A 158 -8.27 -16.03 4.75
N ASP A 159 -7.20 -16.77 5.06
CA ASP A 159 -7.22 -18.23 5.02
C ASP A 159 -8.32 -18.80 5.93
N ILE A 160 -8.55 -18.17 7.10
CA ILE A 160 -9.62 -18.54 8.03
C ILE A 160 -11.00 -18.32 7.39
N GLU A 161 -11.23 -17.16 6.75
CA GLU A 161 -12.48 -16.87 6.05
C GLU A 161 -12.74 -17.88 4.93
N GLN A 162 -11.71 -18.29 4.20
CA GLN A 162 -11.82 -19.31 3.16
C GLN A 162 -12.14 -20.71 3.73
N ILE A 163 -11.57 -21.08 4.88
CA ILE A 163 -11.87 -22.35 5.56
C ILE A 163 -13.34 -22.37 6.04
N ILE A 164 -13.79 -21.29 6.69
CA ILE A 164 -15.18 -21.18 7.18
C ILE A 164 -16.18 -21.28 6.02
N ASP A 165 -15.92 -20.61 4.90
CA ASP A 165 -16.79 -20.67 3.72
C ASP A 165 -16.75 -22.03 3.03
N GLY A 166 -15.64 -22.76 3.13
CA GLY A 166 -15.47 -24.11 2.60
C GLY A 166 -16.24 -25.17 3.41
N ASP A 167 -16.32 -25.00 4.73
CA ASP A 167 -17.08 -25.87 5.64
C ASP A 167 -18.60 -25.59 5.63
N ALA A 168 -19.02 -24.46 5.05
CA ALA A 168 -20.42 -24.04 4.94
C ALA A 168 -21.12 -24.46 3.62
N ASN A 169 -20.41 -25.14 2.71
CA ASN A 169 -20.92 -25.66 1.43
C ASN A 169 -20.94 -27.19 1.40
#